data_AF-A0A2P0QLC9-F1
#
_entry.id   AF-A0A2P0QLC9-F1
#
_cell.length_a   1.000
_cell.length_b   1.000
_cell.length_c   1.000
_cell.angle_alpha   90.00
_cell.angle_beta   90.00
_cell.angle_gamma   90.00
#
_symmetry.space_group_name_H-M   'P 1'
#
loop_
_entity.id
_entity.type
_entity.pdbx_description
1 polymer ?
#
loop_
_entity_poly.entity_id
_entity_poly.type
_entity_poly.pdbx_seq_one_letter_code
_entity_poly.pdbx_strand_id
1 'polypeptide(L)'
;TGARIAVHYGCHLTKPHKDREFEKEVMLNTEHPVWMEELVAALGATPVEYRNKMQCCGAGGGVRGYDIVHSLDITNEKMINLKEVGVDALTDICPFCQLQF
;
A
#
# COMPACT_ATOMS: atom_id res chain seq x y z
N THR A 1 7.80 -6.28 -19.21
CA THR A 1 8.80 -5.47 -18.49
C THR A 1 8.55 -4.01 -18.80
N GLY A 2 8.80 -3.11 -17.86
CA GLY A 2 8.56 -1.66 -18.04
C GLY A 2 7.22 -1.11 -17.54
N ALA A 3 6.40 -1.92 -16.85
CA ALA A 3 5.19 -1.42 -16.17
C ALA A 3 5.57 -0.60 -14.93
N ARG A 4 4.87 0.51 -14.71
CA ARG A 4 4.98 1.41 -13.57
C ARG A 4 4.02 0.96 -12.47
N ILE A 5 4.54 0.36 -11.41
CA ILE A 5 3.73 -0.28 -10.37
C ILE A 5 3.88 0.51 -9.07
N ALA A 6 2.77 0.97 -8.51
CA ALA A 6 2.76 1.45 -7.13
C ALA A 6 2.54 0.30 -6.16
N VAL A 7 3.05 0.48 -4.95
CA VAL A 7 2.93 -0.48 -3.85
C VAL A 7 1.99 0.04 -2.78
N HIS A 8 1.09 -0.82 -2.30
CA HIS A 8 0.38 -0.64 -1.04
C HIS A 8 0.73 -1.75 -0.06
N TYR A 9 1.46 -1.37 0.98
CA TYR A 9 1.87 -2.27 2.06
C TYR A 9 0.71 -2.82 2.90
N GLY A 10 -0.36 -2.04 3.06
CA GLY A 10 -1.40 -2.35 4.03
C GLY A 10 -0.96 -2.14 5.48
N CYS A 11 -1.90 -1.75 6.33
CA CYS A 11 -1.60 -1.36 7.72
C CYS A 11 -1.13 -2.55 8.57
N HIS A 12 -1.80 -3.71 8.42
CA HIS A 12 -1.60 -4.88 9.29
C HIS A 12 -0.44 -5.77 8.85
N LEU A 13 0.31 -5.37 7.83
CA LEU A 13 1.54 -6.05 7.46
C LEU A 13 2.72 -5.53 8.28
N THR A 14 2.87 -4.20 8.30
CA THR A 14 4.02 -3.54 8.92
C THR A 14 3.77 -3.15 10.38
N LYS A 15 2.51 -3.02 10.82
CA LYS A 15 2.14 -2.56 12.17
C LYS A 15 1.37 -3.64 12.96
N PRO A 16 1.45 -3.64 14.30
CA PRO A 16 2.32 -2.81 15.15
C PRO A 16 3.77 -3.29 15.14
N HIS A 17 4.73 -2.36 14.97
CA HIS A 17 6.17 -2.68 14.87
C HIS A 17 6.71 -3.54 16.02
N LYS A 18 6.32 -3.20 17.26
CA LYS A 18 6.82 -3.84 18.50
C LYS A 18 6.57 -5.35 18.60
N ASP A 19 5.59 -5.87 17.85
CA ASP A 19 5.16 -7.27 17.92
C ASP A 19 5.52 -8.04 16.63
N ARG A 20 6.31 -7.43 15.72
CA ARG A 20 6.74 -8.05 14.45
C ARG A 20 8.18 -8.53 14.59
N GLU A 21 8.41 -9.81 14.32
CA GLU A 21 9.72 -10.47 14.44
C GLU A 21 10.53 -10.49 13.13
N PHE A 22 10.09 -9.78 12.10
CA PHE A 22 10.83 -9.73 10.83
C PHE A 22 12.17 -9.00 11.02
N GLU A 23 13.21 -9.45 10.28
CA GLU A 23 14.59 -8.97 10.47
C GLU A 23 14.69 -7.44 10.50
N LYS A 24 15.46 -6.95 11.47
CA LYS A 24 15.45 -5.55 11.94
C LYS A 24 15.74 -4.49 10.89
N GLU A 25 16.38 -4.87 9.79
CA GLU A 25 16.98 -3.93 8.86
C GLU A 25 16.14 -3.71 7.59
N VAL A 26 15.25 -4.64 7.22
CA VAL A 26 14.55 -4.61 5.92
C VAL A 26 13.03 -4.50 6.06
N MET A 27 12.43 -5.17 7.04
CA MET A 27 10.97 -5.24 7.17
C MET A 27 10.37 -4.43 8.32
N LEU A 28 11.21 -3.86 9.19
CA LEU A 28 10.78 -3.15 10.39
C LEU A 28 10.55 -1.64 10.19
N ASN A 29 11.02 -1.03 9.11
CA ASN A 29 10.69 0.38 8.89
C ASN A 29 9.22 0.53 8.46
N THR A 30 8.35 0.94 9.38
CA THR A 30 6.91 1.10 9.11
C THR A 30 6.56 2.35 8.32
N GLU A 31 7.48 3.32 8.28
CA GLU A 31 7.28 4.61 7.62
C GLU A 31 7.87 4.61 6.20
N HIS A 32 9.02 3.95 6.03
CA HIS A 32 9.74 3.87 4.75
C HIS A 32 10.25 2.45 4.45
N PRO A 33 9.36 1.44 4.35
CA PRO A 33 9.75 0.13 3.85
C PRO A 33 10.06 0.17 2.34
N VAL A 34 10.95 -0.71 1.88
CA VAL A 34 11.41 -0.77 0.47
C VAL A 34 11.30 -2.16 -0.18
N TRP A 35 11.02 -3.20 0.61
CA TRP A 35 11.13 -4.58 0.13
C TRP A 35 10.07 -4.97 -0.91
N MET A 36 8.89 -4.34 -0.92
CA MET A 36 7.88 -4.60 -1.97
C MET A 36 8.32 -3.97 -3.29
N GLU A 37 8.94 -2.80 -3.23
CA GLU A 37 9.53 -2.14 -4.40
C GLU A 37 10.68 -2.96 -4.96
N GLU A 38 11.52 -3.54 -4.10
CA GLU A 38 12.59 -4.46 -4.50
C GLU A 38 12.03 -5.68 -5.23
N LEU A 39 10.93 -6.27 -4.74
CA LEU A 39 10.25 -7.38 -5.42
C LEU A 39 9.67 -6.96 -6.77
N VAL A 40 9.01 -5.81 -6.84
CA VAL A 40 8.48 -5.23 -8.09
C VAL A 40 9.62 -5.01 -9.09
N ALA A 41 10.75 -4.44 -8.65
CA ALA A 41 11.92 -4.19 -9.48
C ALA A 41 12.57 -5.50 -9.97
N ALA A 42 12.68 -6.52 -9.11
CA ALA A 42 13.22 -7.82 -9.45
C ALA A 42 12.41 -8.53 -10.55
N LEU A 43 11.10 -8.24 -10.66
CA LEU A 43 10.22 -8.74 -11.73
C LEU A 43 10.31 -7.92 -13.03
N GLY A 44 11.17 -6.90 -13.10
CA GLY A 44 11.38 -6.06 -14.28
C GLY A 44 10.33 -4.97 -14.49
N ALA A 45 9.61 -4.60 -13.42
CA ALA A 45 8.74 -3.42 -13.37
C ALA A 45 9.46 -2.24 -12.68
N THR A 46 8.90 -1.04 -12.82
CA THR A 46 9.41 0.17 -12.17
C THR A 46 8.53 0.50 -10.97
N PRO A 47 9.01 0.35 -9.72
CA PRO A 47 8.27 0.81 -8.55
C PRO A 47 8.14 2.33 -8.56
N VAL A 48 6.95 2.83 -8.23
CA VAL A 48 6.65 4.27 -8.22
C VAL A 48 6.32 4.73 -6.81
N GLU A 49 7.05 5.74 -6.35
CA GLU A 49 6.77 6.45 -5.10
C GLU A 49 5.64 7.48 -5.30
N TYR A 50 4.78 7.63 -4.30
CA TYR A 50 3.62 8.53 -4.36
C TYR A 50 3.31 9.13 -2.99
N ARG A 51 2.61 10.27 -2.99
CA ARG A 51 2.22 10.95 -1.76
C ARG A 51 1.34 10.04 -0.90
N ASN A 52 1.58 10.06 0.42
CA ASN A 52 0.82 9.31 1.42
C ASN A 52 0.80 7.78 1.19
N LYS A 53 1.89 7.21 0.65
CA LYS A 53 2.04 5.76 0.38
C LYS A 53 1.62 4.85 1.54
N MET A 54 2.02 5.20 2.76
CA MET A 54 1.74 4.42 3.98
C MET A 54 0.36 4.67 4.60
N GLN A 55 -0.49 5.48 3.95
CA GLN A 55 -1.88 5.69 4.36
C GLN A 55 -2.72 4.40 4.20
N CYS A 56 -3.72 4.27 5.07
CA CYS A 56 -4.71 3.20 5.04
C CYS A 56 -5.50 3.20 3.71
N CYS A 57 -5.98 2.03 3.28
CA CYS A 57 -6.92 1.95 2.16
C CYS A 57 -8.34 2.44 2.52
N GLY A 58 -8.65 2.60 3.81
CA GLY A 58 -9.95 3.06 4.32
C GLY A 58 -10.89 1.94 4.79
N ALA A 59 -10.62 0.68 4.45
CA ALA A 59 -11.57 -0.40 4.68
C ALA A 59 -11.52 -1.03 6.09
N GLY A 60 -10.31 -1.09 6.69
CA GLY A 60 -10.04 -1.83 7.92
C GLY A 60 -10.85 -1.34 9.15
N GLY A 61 -10.77 -2.10 10.25
CA GLY A 61 -11.45 -1.71 11.50
C GLY A 61 -12.99 -1.71 11.42
N GLY A 62 -13.58 -2.34 10.41
CA GLY A 62 -15.02 -2.37 10.18
C GLY A 62 -15.57 -1.15 9.45
N VAL A 63 -14.74 -0.18 9.07
CA VAL A 63 -15.17 1.09 8.46
C VAL A 63 -15.90 0.85 7.14
N ARG A 64 -15.39 -0.03 6.25
CA ARG A 64 -16.10 -0.36 4.99
C ARG A 64 -17.53 -0.86 5.22
N GLY A 65 -17.76 -1.65 6.27
CA GLY A 65 -19.07 -2.25 6.57
C GLY A 65 -20.03 -1.30 7.29
N TYR A 66 -19.50 -0.33 8.04
CA TYR A 66 -20.28 0.61 8.84
C TYR A 66 -20.51 1.96 8.12
N ASP A 67 -19.45 2.52 7.54
CA ASP A 67 -19.45 3.83 6.85
C ASP A 67 -18.66 3.71 5.54
N ILE A 68 -19.35 3.22 4.51
CA ILE A 68 -18.74 3.00 3.21
C ILE A 68 -18.31 4.32 2.54
N VAL A 69 -19.03 5.43 2.78
CA VAL A 69 -18.71 6.74 2.18
C VAL A 69 -17.38 7.24 2.70
N HIS A 70 -17.18 7.19 4.02
CA HIS A 70 -15.89 7.55 4.61
C HIS A 70 -14.75 6.61 4.18
N SER A 71 -15.03 5.30 4.08
CA SER A 71 -14.03 4.34 3.58
C SER A 71 -13.56 4.67 2.17
N LEU A 72 -14.48 5.08 1.29
CA LEU A 72 -14.21 5.39 -0.11
C LEU A 72 -13.52 6.75 -0.27
N ASP A 73 -13.78 7.72 0.61
CA ASP A 73 -13.09 9.01 0.61
C ASP A 73 -11.59 8.82 0.82
N ILE A 74 -11.21 7.99 1.81
CA ILE A 74 -9.82 7.62 2.07
C ILE A 74 -9.20 6.89 0.88
N THR A 75 -9.92 5.93 0.28
CA THR A 75 -9.44 5.23 -0.92
C THR A 75 -9.25 6.20 -2.08
N ASN A 76 -10.17 7.16 -2.26
CA ASN A 76 -10.15 8.11 -3.35
C ASN A 76 -8.97 9.08 -3.27
N GLU A 77 -8.61 9.58 -2.07
CA GLU A 77 -7.38 10.37 -1.88
C GLU A 77 -6.16 9.61 -2.40
N LYS A 78 -6.08 8.32 -2.08
CA LYS A 78 -4.99 7.47 -2.54
C LYS A 78 -5.03 7.24 -4.05
N MET A 79 -6.20 7.03 -4.64
CA MET A 79 -6.35 6.90 -6.10
C MET A 79 -5.96 8.18 -6.84
N ILE A 80 -6.22 9.35 -6.27
CA ILE A 80 -5.76 10.64 -6.80
C ILE A 80 -4.22 10.70 -6.78
N ASN A 81 -3.60 10.40 -5.63
CA ASN A 81 -2.13 10.39 -5.51
C ASN A 81 -1.47 9.41 -6.50
N LEU A 82 -2.08 8.25 -6.75
CA LEU A 82 -1.60 7.27 -7.74
C LEU A 82 -1.73 7.78 -9.18
N LYS A 83 -2.85 8.43 -9.51
CA LYS A 83 -3.07 9.02 -10.84
C LYS A 83 -2.09 10.16 -11.14
N GLU A 84 -1.76 10.99 -10.14
CA GLU A 84 -0.81 12.10 -10.28
C GLU A 84 0.59 11.65 -10.71
N VAL A 85 1.01 10.44 -10.32
CA VAL A 85 2.34 9.88 -10.66
C VAL A 85 2.30 8.91 -11.85
N GLY A 86 1.14 8.70 -12.46
CA GLY A 86 0.95 7.90 -13.68
C GLY A 86 1.41 6.45 -13.53
N VAL A 87 0.75 5.67 -12.67
CA VAL A 87 0.98 4.22 -12.53
C VAL A 87 0.08 3.41 -13.46
N ASP A 88 0.59 2.27 -13.92
CA ASP A 88 -0.17 1.30 -14.70
C ASP A 88 -1.03 0.40 -13.82
N ALA A 89 -0.53 0.08 -12.61
CA ALA A 89 -1.26 -0.69 -11.61
C ALA A 89 -0.77 -0.40 -10.19
N LEU A 90 -1.61 -0.79 -9.23
CA LEU A 90 -1.26 -0.90 -7.82
C LEU A 90 -1.14 -2.38 -7.45
N THR A 91 -0.12 -2.74 -6.67
CA THR A 91 -0.02 -4.06 -6.04
C THR A 91 -0.17 -3.94 -4.53
N ASP A 92 -0.80 -4.93 -3.93
CA ASP A 92 -0.91 -5.10 -2.48
C ASP A 92 -0.80 -6.59 -2.11
N ILE A 93 -0.86 -6.89 -0.81
CA ILE A 93 -0.84 -8.28 -0.30
C ILE A 93 -2.00 -8.58 0.66
N CYS A 94 -3.06 -7.77 0.60
CA CYS A 94 -4.18 -7.86 1.52
C CYS A 94 -5.48 -7.98 0.71
N PRO A 95 -6.15 -9.15 0.71
CA PRO A 95 -7.42 -9.33 0.00
C PRO A 95 -8.49 -8.29 0.35
N PHE A 96 -8.43 -7.72 1.57
CA PHE A 96 -9.34 -6.66 2.00
C PHE A 96 -9.01 -5.31 1.36
N CYS A 97 -7.72 -5.02 1.12
CA CYS A 97 -7.29 -3.84 0.37
C CYS A 97 -7.60 -4.01 -1.12
N GLN A 98 -7.33 -5.19 -1.68
CA GLN A 98 -7.67 -5.55 -3.05
C GLN A 98 -9.18 -5.40 -3.36
N LEU A 99 -10.07 -5.67 -2.40
CA LEU A 99 -11.51 -5.45 -2.54
C LEU A 99 -11.91 -3.96 -2.46
N GLN A 100 -11.09 -3.14 -1.81
CA GLN A 100 -11.37 -1.73 -1.59
C GLN A 100 -10.92 -0.84 -2.76
N PHE A 101 -9.78 -1.16 -3.38
CA PHE A 101 -9.27 -0.48 -4.58
C PHE A 101 -10.08 -0.84 -5.82
#